data_AF-A0A5E4N0H0-F1
#
_entry.id   AF-A0A5E4N0H0-F1
#
_cell.length_a   1.000
_cell.length_b   1.000
_cell.length_c   1.000
_cell.angle_alpha   90.00
_cell.angle_beta   90.00
_cell.angle_gamma   90.00
#
_symmetry.space_group_name_H-M   'P 1'
#
loop_
_entity.id
_entity.type
_entity.pdbx_description
1 polymer ?
#
loop_
_entity_poly.entity_id
_entity_poly.type
_entity_poly.pdbx_seq_one_letter_code
_entity_poly.pdbx_strand_id
1 'polypeptide(L)'
;MADLFGNNNDNFDLSGSGNLDKLKAEEIQKVIMVEQQKAQLNAQIQEISEICWEKCVDKPSSKLGGKTEVCLTNCVKRFFDTSVVIAHRFNQMLQKSSSGQL
;
A
#
# COMPACT_ATOMS: atom_id res chain seq x y z
N MET A 1 -5.44 -12.01 -18.27
CA MET A 1 -6.68 -11.45 -17.70
C MET A 1 -7.79 -12.50 -17.88
N ALA A 2 -7.74 -13.55 -17.07
CA ALA A 2 -8.79 -14.51 -16.78
C ALA A 2 -8.21 -15.46 -15.72
N ASP A 3 -9.05 -15.78 -14.74
CA ASP A 3 -8.92 -16.90 -13.80
C ASP A 3 -8.08 -16.69 -12.53
N LEU A 4 -8.64 -15.93 -11.58
CA LEU A 4 -8.43 -16.13 -10.14
C LEU A 4 -9.75 -16.13 -9.32
N PHE A 5 -10.90 -16.29 -9.98
CA PHE A 5 -12.19 -16.48 -9.30
C PHE A 5 -12.90 -17.71 -9.89
N GLY A 6 -12.36 -18.89 -9.54
CA GLY A 6 -12.96 -20.21 -9.79
C GLY A 6 -13.48 -20.81 -8.49
N ASN A 7 -14.81 -20.71 -8.34
CA ASN A 7 -15.68 -20.99 -7.19
C ASN A 7 -15.62 -22.42 -6.62
N ASN A 8 -15.70 -22.59 -5.29
CA ASN A 8 -16.23 -23.80 -4.63
C ASN A 8 -16.76 -23.48 -3.21
N ASN A 9 -18.06 -23.19 -3.12
CA ASN A 9 -18.96 -23.53 -2.00
C ASN A 9 -18.50 -23.24 -0.55
N ASP A 10 -18.47 -21.96 -0.15
CA ASP A 10 -18.55 -21.60 1.27
C ASP A 10 -20.02 -21.53 1.71
N ASN A 11 -20.61 -22.70 1.97
CA ASN A 11 -21.79 -22.79 2.84
C ASN A 11 -21.33 -22.44 4.26
N PHE A 12 -21.22 -21.14 4.56
CA PHE A 12 -20.95 -20.64 5.91
C PHE A 12 -22.21 -20.80 6.75
N ASP A 13 -22.49 -22.05 7.13
CA ASP A 13 -23.57 -22.43 8.02
C ASP A 13 -23.23 -21.95 9.44
N LEU A 14 -23.90 -20.87 9.85
CA LEU A 14 -23.85 -20.26 11.17
C LEU A 14 -24.72 -21.08 12.12
N SER A 15 -24.27 -22.27 12.49
CA SER A 15 -24.95 -23.09 13.48
C SER A 15 -23.98 -24.01 14.22
N GLY A 16 -23.48 -23.57 15.39
CA GLY A 16 -23.00 -24.49 16.43
C GLY A 16 -21.76 -24.08 17.23
N SER A 17 -22.00 -23.71 18.50
CA SER A 17 -21.05 -23.61 19.65
C SER A 17 -20.19 -22.36 19.80
N GLY A 18 -20.77 -21.35 20.48
CA GLY A 18 -20.26 -20.00 20.74
C GLY A 18 -18.95 -19.81 21.53
N ASN A 19 -18.12 -20.84 21.72
CA ASN A 19 -16.72 -20.69 22.17
C ASN A 19 -15.71 -20.86 21.03
N LEU A 20 -15.99 -21.74 20.06
CA LEU A 20 -15.16 -21.91 18.87
C LEU A 20 -15.32 -20.71 17.92
N ASP A 21 -16.53 -20.13 17.87
CA ASP A 21 -16.83 -18.97 17.04
C ASP A 21 -16.10 -17.71 17.51
N LYS A 22 -15.87 -17.56 18.82
CA LYS A 22 -15.17 -16.41 19.38
C LYS A 22 -13.66 -16.46 19.07
N LEU A 23 -13.06 -17.63 19.21
CA LEU A 23 -11.66 -17.88 18.85
C LEU A 23 -11.44 -17.68 17.33
N LYS A 24 -12.37 -18.16 16.50
CA LYS A 24 -12.33 -17.94 15.04
C LYS A 24 -12.55 -16.48 14.65
N ALA A 25 -13.47 -15.76 15.31
CA ALA A 25 -13.71 -14.35 15.04
C ALA A 25 -12.47 -13.49 15.35
N GLU A 26 -11.78 -13.77 16.46
CA GLU A 26 -10.52 -13.10 16.80
C GLU A 26 -9.39 -13.41 15.81
N GLU A 27 -9.30 -14.64 15.30
CA GLU A 27 -8.34 -15.03 14.27
C GLU A 27 -8.64 -14.36 12.93
N ILE A 28 -9.90 -14.37 12.49
CA ILE A 28 -10.36 -13.69 11.27
C ILE A 28 -10.07 -12.19 11.37
N GLN A 29 -10.33 -11.57 12.52
CA GLN A 29 -10.06 -10.15 12.72
C GLN A 29 -8.57 -9.82 12.57
N LYS A 30 -7.66 -10.68 13.07
CA LYS A 30 -6.21 -10.53 12.88
C LYS A 30 -5.82 -10.64 11.40
N VAL A 31 -6.37 -11.63 10.69
CA VAL A 31 -6.13 -11.81 9.25
C VAL A 31 -6.60 -10.60 8.46
N ILE A 32 -7.79 -10.07 8.75
CA ILE A 32 -8.31 -8.86 8.10
C ILE A 32 -7.39 -7.67 8.30
N MET A 33 -6.88 -7.45 9.52
CA MET A 33 -5.97 -6.34 9.79
C MET A 33 -4.67 -6.44 8.98
N VAL A 34 -4.09 -7.63 8.88
CA VAL A 34 -2.86 -7.87 8.10
C VAL A 34 -3.10 -7.69 6.60
N GLU A 35 -4.17 -8.27 6.08
CA GLU A 35 -4.52 -8.12 4.66
C GLU A 35 -4.85 -6.67 4.30
N GLN A 36 -5.48 -5.90 5.21
CA GLN A 36 -5.74 -4.48 5.01
C GLN A 36 -4.43 -3.67 4.93
N GLN A 37 -3.47 -3.93 5.82
CA GLN A 37 -2.15 -3.27 5.77
C GLN A 37 -1.41 -3.60 4.47
N LYS A 38 -1.47 -4.86 4.04
CA LYS A 38 -0.87 -5.30 2.77
C LYS A 38 -1.54 -4.64 1.57
N ALA A 39 -2.87 -4.51 1.57
CA ALA A 39 -3.60 -3.81 0.51
C ALA A 39 -3.21 -2.33 0.44
N GLN A 40 -3.06 -1.65 1.58
CA GLN A 40 -2.60 -0.27 1.64
C GLN A 40 -1.17 -0.11 1.11
N LEU A 41 -0.26 -0.98 1.50
CA LEU A 41 1.12 -0.97 1.00
C LEU A 41 1.15 -1.23 -0.51
N ASN A 42 0.36 -2.18 -0.99
CA ASN A 42 0.26 -2.46 -2.42
C ASN A 42 -0.26 -1.25 -3.20
N ALA A 43 -1.25 -0.53 -2.69
CA ALA A 43 -1.74 0.70 -3.31
C ALA A 43 -0.64 1.76 -3.43
N GLN A 44 0.16 1.96 -2.37
CA GLN A 44 1.29 2.89 -2.40
C GLN A 44 2.38 2.45 -3.40
N ILE A 45 2.65 1.14 -3.48
CA ILE A 45 3.60 0.60 -4.45
C ILE A 45 3.12 0.87 -5.88
N GLN A 46 1.82 0.70 -6.17
CA GLN A 46 1.26 1.00 -7.49
C GLN A 46 1.39 2.48 -7.82
N GLU A 47 1.02 3.37 -6.89
CA GLU A 47 1.14 4.83 -7.08
C GLU A 47 2.59 5.26 -7.38
N ILE A 48 3.55 4.78 -6.60
CA ILE A 48 4.98 5.08 -6.82
C ILE A 48 5.44 4.50 -8.17
N SER A 49 4.97 3.31 -8.52
CA SER A 49 5.31 2.65 -9.78
C SER A 49 4.81 3.46 -10.96
N GLU A 50 3.56 3.95 -10.94
CA GLU A 50 2.99 4.82 -11.97
C GLU A 50 3.81 6.11 -12.13
N ILE A 51 4.09 6.80 -11.01
CA ILE A 51 4.89 8.04 -11.01
C ILE A 51 6.27 7.81 -11.61
N CYS A 52 6.97 6.75 -11.20
CA CYS A 52 8.31 6.48 -11.68
C CYS A 52 8.33 5.92 -13.10
N TRP A 53 7.28 5.22 -13.50
CA TRP A 53 7.09 4.78 -14.89
C TRP A 53 7.01 5.98 -15.83
N GLU A 54 6.11 6.93 -15.56
CA GLU A 54 5.95 8.14 -16.37
C GLU A 54 7.22 9.00 -16.45
N LYS A 55 8.01 9.03 -15.38
CA LYS A 55 9.24 9.85 -15.31
C LYS A 55 10.45 9.22 -15.96
N CYS A 56 10.56 7.89 -15.95
CA CYS A 56 11.80 7.18 -16.31
C CYS A 56 11.69 6.29 -17.55
N VAL A 57 10.48 5.92 -17.97
CA VAL A 57 10.28 4.94 -19.05
C VAL A 57 9.63 5.60 -20.27
N ASP A 58 10.47 6.02 -21.23
CA ASP A 58 9.98 6.59 -22.50
C ASP A 58 9.42 5.54 -23.46
N LYS A 59 10.14 4.42 -23.60
CA LYS A 59 9.79 3.33 -24.51
C LYS A 59 9.88 1.99 -23.80
N PRO A 60 8.79 1.22 -23.72
CA PRO A 60 8.84 -0.11 -23.14
C PRO A 60 9.73 -1.02 -24.00
N SER A 61 10.63 -1.75 -23.35
CA SER A 61 11.56 -2.69 -23.97
C SER A 61 11.59 -3.97 -23.15
N SER A 62 12.03 -5.08 -23.74
CA SER A 62 12.16 -6.37 -23.06
C SER A 62 13.24 -6.38 -21.96
N LYS A 63 14.12 -5.37 -21.96
CA LYS A 63 15.15 -5.17 -20.94
C LYS A 63 15.21 -3.70 -20.56
N LEU A 64 15.42 -3.44 -19.27
CA LEU A 64 15.76 -2.12 -18.78
C LEU A 64 17.18 -1.76 -19.24
N GLY A 65 17.33 -0.63 -19.92
CA GLY A 65 18.65 -0.06 -20.18
C GLY A 65 19.23 0.53 -18.90
N GLY A 66 20.56 0.56 -18.77
CA GLY A 66 21.20 1.04 -17.53
C GLY A 66 20.81 2.47 -17.10
N LYS A 67 20.51 3.36 -18.06
CA LYS A 67 19.98 4.71 -17.75
C LYS A 67 18.60 4.65 -17.09
N THR A 68 17.71 3.80 -17.60
CA THR A 68 16.36 3.62 -17.05
C THR A 68 16.42 2.99 -15.68
N GLU A 69 17.27 1.99 -15.47
CA GLU A 69 17.50 1.37 -14.17
C GLU A 69 17.95 2.39 -13.12
N VAL A 70 19.00 3.17 -13.43
CA VAL A 70 19.49 4.25 -12.56
C VAL A 70 18.40 5.31 -12.30
N CYS A 71 17.60 5.66 -13.30
CA CYS A 71 16.49 6.59 -13.12
C CYS A 71 15.46 6.04 -12.14
N LEU A 72 15.01 4.79 -12.31
CA LEU A 72 14.02 4.15 -11.44
C LEU A 72 14.50 4.08 -9.99
N THR A 73 15.75 3.65 -9.76
CA THR A 73 16.35 3.63 -8.42
C THR A 73 16.35 5.01 -7.77
N ASN A 74 16.73 6.05 -8.51
CA ASN A 74 16.74 7.41 -8.00
C ASN A 74 15.32 7.94 -7.79
N CYS A 75 14.39 7.66 -8.69
CA CYS A 75 13.00 8.12 -8.61
C CYS A 75 12.33 7.63 -7.31
N VAL A 76 12.38 6.32 -7.05
CA VAL A 76 11.79 5.74 -5.84
C VAL A 76 12.45 6.31 -4.59
N LYS A 77 13.79 6.41 -4.57
CA LYS A 77 14.52 7.02 -3.44
C LYS A 77 14.14 8.49 -3.21
N ARG A 78 14.02 9.28 -4.28
CA ARG A 78 13.61 10.70 -4.19
C ARG A 78 12.16 10.83 -3.73
N PHE A 79 11.27 9.94 -4.15
CA PHE A 79 9.88 9.93 -3.69
C PHE A 79 9.82 9.77 -2.18
N PHE A 80 10.43 8.73 -1.63
CA PHE A 80 10.43 8.50 -0.17
C PHE A 80 11.07 9.65 0.61
N ASP A 81 12.25 10.11 0.19
CA ASP A 81 12.93 11.24 0.85
C ASP A 81 12.04 12.49 0.88
N THR A 82 11.36 12.79 -0.24
CA THR A 82 10.51 13.97 -0.35
C THR A 82 9.22 13.82 0.47
N SER A 83 8.59 12.64 0.43
CA SER A 83 7.37 12.35 1.20
C SER A 83 7.59 12.52 2.71
N VAL A 84 8.72 12.06 3.23
CA VAL A 84 9.09 12.25 4.65
C VAL A 84 9.26 13.73 4.99
N VAL A 85 9.96 14.49 4.13
CA VAL A 85 10.17 15.92 4.34
C VAL A 85 8.84 16.67 4.32
N ILE A 86 7.96 16.39 3.36
CA ILE A 86 6.64 17.01 3.25
C ILE A 86 5.80 16.71 4.49
N ALA A 87 5.72 15.44 4.90
CA ALA A 87 4.97 15.04 6.09
C ALA A 87 5.50 15.72 7.37
N HIS A 88 6.82 15.80 7.52
CA HIS A 88 7.45 16.48 8.65
C HIS A 88 7.12 17.98 8.68
N ARG A 89 7.22 18.66 7.53
CA ARG A 89 6.87 20.08 7.41
C ARG A 89 5.39 20.32 7.70
N PHE A 90 4.52 19.46 7.20
CA PHE A 90 3.09 19.54 7.47
C PHE A 90 2.78 19.42 8.96
N ASN A 91 3.37 18.43 9.65
CA ASN A 91 3.22 18.27 11.10
C ASN A 91 3.74 19.48 11.88
N GLN A 92 4.88 20.07 11.47
CA GLN A 92 5.40 21.30 12.09
C GLN A 92 4.42 22.47 11.93
N MET A 93 3.76 22.60 10.78
CA MET A 93 2.76 23.65 10.56
C MET A 93 1.53 23.45 11.45
N LEU A 94 1.02 22.22 11.56
CA LEU A 94 -0.12 21.90 12.43
C LEU A 94 0.15 22.24 13.90
N GLN A 95 1.34 21.90 14.41
CA GLN A 95 1.75 22.22 15.79
C GLN A 95 1.85 23.73 16.03
N LYS A 96 2.30 24.50 15.04
CA LYS A 96 2.35 25.97 15.12
C LYS A 96 0.95 26.58 15.15
N SER A 97 0.03 26.07 14.33
CA SER A 97 -1.36 26.54 14.32
C SER A 97 -2.14 26.21 15.60
N SER A 98 -1.83 25.09 16.28
CA SER A 98 -2.47 24.76 17.56
C SER A 98 -1.93 25.57 18.75
N SER A 99 -0.81 26.27 18.58
CA SER A 99 -0.12 27.02 19.65
C SER A 99 -0.46 28.51 19.69
N GLY A 100 -1.39 28.99 18.85
CA GLY A 100 -1.95 30.35 18.95
C GLY A 100 -0.93 31.49 18.79
N GLN A 101 -0.72 31.94 17.55
CA GLN A 101 -0.21 33.29 17.31
C GLN A 101 -1.02 33.92 16.18
N LEU A 102 -2.06 34.65 16.59
CA LEU A 102 -2.70 35.75 15.87
C LEU A 102 -2.10 37.06 16.41
#